data_AF-A0A9E5FYW0-F1
#
_entry.id   AF-A0A9E5FYW0-F1
#
_cell.length_a   1.000
_cell.length_b   1.000
_cell.length_c   1.000
_cell.angle_alpha   90.00
_cell.angle_beta   90.00
_cell.angle_gamma   90.00
#
_symmetry.space_group_name_H-M   'P 1'
#
loop_
_entity.id
_entity.type
_entity.pdbx_description
1 polymer ?
#
loop_
_entity_poly.entity_id
_entity_poly.type
_entity_poly.pdbx_seq_one_letter_code
_entity_poly.pdbx_strand_id
1 'polypeptide(L)'
;MQWTTASGGNGHWYKRFDTPVLWAEARDISASLGGYLATVPTAAENAFVALIDAGHNCWLGGFQAPDSCENNCDWQWVTGEPWNWTNWDWGQPDNAGEEDQLQYWAGSDRWNDHRADVRFGHIIEWSTGLPGESDCNANGIPDSCDVASGSSSDCNASGVPDSCESDTDADGTIDACDGCPNDPAKINAGACGCGVADTDTDSDGTANCFDDDDDNDGVADYADAFPLDASESVDTDGDGQGNNADQDDDGDGADDASDGCPFDTNKTAPGVCGCGSP
;
A
#
# COMPACT_ATOMS: atom_id res chain seq x y z
N MET A 1 6.91 -9.58 19.27
CA MET A 1 7.75 -8.36 19.29
C MET A 1 8.79 -8.50 18.19
N GLN A 2 9.02 -7.47 17.38
CA GLN A 2 10.08 -7.47 16.38
C GLN A 2 11.38 -6.94 16.99
N TRP A 3 12.51 -7.57 16.66
CA TRP A 3 13.82 -7.00 16.91
C TRP A 3 14.29 -6.23 15.67
N THR A 4 13.89 -4.97 15.55
CA THR A 4 14.07 -4.20 14.31
C THR A 4 15.55 -3.94 14.01
N THR A 5 15.92 -3.92 12.73
CA THR A 5 17.28 -3.55 12.29
C THR A 5 17.65 -2.12 12.67
N ALA A 6 16.68 -1.21 12.73
CA ALA A 6 16.83 0.15 13.24
C ALA A 6 17.27 0.19 14.73
N SER A 7 16.86 -0.81 15.51
CA SER A 7 17.31 -1.00 16.90
C SER A 7 18.57 -1.85 17.06
N GLY A 8 19.23 -2.20 15.94
CA GLY A 8 20.41 -3.07 15.91
C GLY A 8 20.10 -4.57 15.94
N GLY A 9 18.85 -4.96 15.69
CA GLY A 9 18.42 -6.35 15.61
C GLY A 9 18.52 -7.00 14.24
N ASN A 10 18.10 -8.26 14.17
CA ASN A 10 18.12 -9.07 12.95
C ASN A 10 16.86 -8.91 12.06
N GLY A 11 15.89 -8.10 12.49
CA GLY A 11 14.62 -7.90 11.77
C GLY A 11 13.56 -8.99 12.04
N HIS A 12 13.91 -10.02 12.81
CA HIS A 12 13.02 -11.14 13.10
C HIS A 12 11.98 -10.79 14.16
N TRP A 13 10.91 -11.58 14.17
CA TRP A 13 9.79 -11.48 15.10
C TRP A 13 9.85 -12.61 16.09
N TYR A 14 9.58 -12.30 17.36
CA TYR A 14 9.64 -13.27 18.45
C TYR A 14 8.36 -13.21 19.27
N LYS A 15 7.89 -14.37 19.73
CA LYS A 15 6.73 -14.47 20.62
C LYS A 15 6.89 -15.64 21.57
N ARG A 16 6.61 -15.39 22.85
CA ARG A 16 6.53 -16.42 23.89
C ARG A 16 5.15 -17.08 23.91
N PHE A 17 5.16 -18.40 24.14
CA PHE A 17 3.98 -19.22 24.36
C PHE A 17 4.10 -19.88 25.71
N ASP A 18 3.18 -19.56 26.62
CA ASP A 18 3.22 -19.98 28.02
C ASP A 18 2.77 -21.41 28.26
N THR A 19 2.06 -22.01 27.29
CA THR A 19 1.56 -23.38 27.40
C THR A 19 2.73 -24.37 27.48
N PRO A 20 2.90 -25.10 28.60
CA PRO A 20 4.05 -25.98 28.76
C PRO A 20 3.97 -27.22 27.86
N VAL A 21 4.99 -27.41 27.02
CA VAL A 21 5.08 -28.50 26.06
C VAL A 21 6.47 -29.14 26.10
N LEU A 22 6.58 -30.36 25.58
CA LEU A 22 7.89 -30.99 25.37
C LEU A 22 8.69 -30.20 24.35
N TRP A 23 10.03 -30.28 24.37
CA TRP A 23 10.86 -29.56 23.40
C TRP A 23 10.51 -29.94 21.94
N ALA A 24 10.30 -31.23 21.68
CA ALA A 24 9.91 -31.72 20.36
C ALA A 24 8.52 -31.21 19.93
N GLU A 25 7.56 -31.15 20.87
CA GLU A 25 6.24 -30.56 20.63
C GLU A 25 6.38 -29.06 20.30
N ALA A 26 7.22 -28.33 21.04
CA ALA A 26 7.48 -26.91 20.80
C ALA A 26 8.08 -26.66 19.41
N ARG A 27 9.07 -27.46 19.00
CA ARG A 27 9.65 -27.41 17.64
C ARG A 27 8.58 -27.61 16.57
N ASP A 28 7.74 -28.62 16.73
CA ASP A 28 6.70 -28.96 15.75
C ASP A 28 5.61 -27.87 15.69
N ILE A 29 5.24 -27.28 16.84
CA ILE A 29 4.33 -26.13 16.92
C ILE A 29 4.94 -24.93 16.18
N SER A 30 6.20 -24.58 16.45
CA SER A 30 6.90 -23.50 15.76
C SER A 30 6.86 -23.66 14.25
N ALA A 31 7.23 -24.85 13.76
CA ALA A 31 7.20 -25.16 12.34
C ALA A 31 5.78 -25.07 11.75
N SER A 32 4.76 -25.54 12.47
CA SER A 32 3.35 -25.45 12.04
C SER A 32 2.84 -24.01 11.92
N LEU A 33 3.47 -23.09 12.64
CA LEU A 33 3.19 -21.66 12.61
C LEU A 33 4.10 -20.88 11.65
N GLY A 34 4.87 -21.57 10.79
CA GLY A 34 5.76 -20.92 9.83
C GLY A 34 7.01 -20.28 10.45
N GLY A 35 7.32 -20.60 11.71
CA GLY A 35 8.51 -20.14 12.42
C GLY A 35 9.39 -21.30 12.87
N TYR A 36 10.33 -21.03 13.76
CA TYR A 36 11.19 -22.02 14.40
C TYR A 36 11.39 -21.68 15.87
N LEU A 37 11.78 -22.66 16.69
CA LEU A 37 12.18 -22.35 18.07
C LEU A 37 13.34 -21.34 18.03
N ALA A 38 13.22 -20.26 18.80
CA ALA A 38 14.12 -19.13 18.73
C ALA A 38 15.59 -19.55 18.87
N THR A 39 16.39 -19.05 17.94
CA THR A 39 17.84 -19.24 17.93
C THR A 39 18.51 -18.02 18.54
N VAL A 40 19.66 -18.22 19.18
CA VAL A 40 20.34 -17.14 19.90
C VAL A 40 21.84 -17.15 19.61
N PRO A 41 22.27 -16.89 18.36
CA PRO A 41 23.67 -16.89 17.95
C PRO A 41 24.49 -15.71 18.52
N THR A 42 23.88 -14.73 19.18
CA THR A 42 24.60 -13.54 19.69
C THR A 42 24.18 -13.09 21.08
N ALA A 43 25.09 -12.39 21.78
CA ALA A 43 24.82 -11.77 23.08
C ALA A 43 23.71 -10.72 23.04
N ALA A 44 23.60 -9.97 21.94
CA ALA A 44 22.57 -8.96 21.77
C ALA A 44 21.18 -9.61 21.63
N GLU A 45 21.11 -10.75 20.95
CA GLU A 45 19.88 -11.53 20.78
C GLU A 45 19.46 -12.19 22.09
N ASN A 46 20.40 -12.70 22.89
CA ASN A 46 20.09 -13.22 24.22
C ASN A 46 19.47 -12.13 25.11
N ALA A 47 20.03 -10.91 25.04
CA ALA A 47 19.47 -9.77 25.77
C ALA A 47 18.07 -9.40 25.27
N PHE A 48 17.80 -9.53 23.97
CA PHE A 48 16.46 -9.30 23.41
C PHE A 48 15.46 -10.39 23.84
N VAL A 49 15.86 -11.66 23.78
CA VAL A 49 15.08 -12.81 24.27
C VAL A 49 14.73 -12.66 25.76
N ALA A 50 15.65 -12.14 26.58
CA ALA A 50 15.39 -11.84 27.99
C ALA A 50 14.21 -10.88 28.21
N LEU A 51 14.00 -9.93 27.29
CA LEU A 51 12.85 -8.99 27.34
C LEU A 51 11.52 -9.69 27.04
N ILE A 52 11.54 -10.74 26.22
CA ILE A 52 10.36 -11.50 25.78
C ILE A 52 9.98 -12.57 26.80
N ASP A 53 10.98 -13.17 27.43
CA ASP A 53 10.80 -14.29 28.34
C ASP A 53 10.02 -13.91 29.62
N ALA A 54 10.13 -12.64 30.03
CA ALA A 54 9.44 -12.07 31.18
C ALA A 54 9.69 -12.86 32.49
N GLY A 55 10.87 -13.45 32.65
CA GLY A 55 11.30 -14.08 33.89
C GLY A 55 10.85 -15.54 34.09
N HIS A 56 10.67 -16.32 33.02
CA HIS A 56 10.16 -17.69 33.10
C HIS A 56 10.93 -18.66 32.23
N ASN A 57 11.36 -19.81 32.75
CA ASN A 57 12.08 -20.77 31.91
C ASN A 57 11.30 -21.20 30.64
N CYS A 58 12.01 -21.23 29.50
CA CYS A 58 11.41 -21.60 28.22
C CYS A 58 12.37 -22.38 27.32
N TRP A 59 11.81 -23.08 26.34
CA TRP A 59 12.57 -23.77 25.31
C TRP A 59 13.08 -22.80 24.25
N LEU A 60 14.34 -23.02 23.87
CA LEU A 60 15.02 -22.40 22.72
C LEU A 60 15.37 -23.47 21.68
N GLY A 61 15.80 -23.03 20.49
CA GLY A 61 16.07 -23.88 19.34
C GLY A 61 17.38 -24.66 19.36
N GLY A 62 18.13 -24.64 20.46
CA GLY A 62 19.37 -25.39 20.59
C GLY A 62 19.11 -26.83 21.00
N PHE A 63 19.85 -27.77 20.40
CA PHE A 63 19.82 -29.19 20.80
C PHE A 63 21.13 -29.88 20.45
N GLN A 64 21.39 -31.02 21.10
CA GLN A 64 22.47 -31.95 20.72
C GLN A 64 21.90 -33.31 20.29
N ALA A 65 22.73 -34.11 19.61
CA ALA A 65 22.36 -35.46 19.23
C ALA A 65 22.36 -36.38 20.46
N PRO A 66 21.48 -37.40 20.52
CA PRO A 66 21.53 -38.38 21.61
C PRO A 66 22.92 -39.02 21.70
N ASP A 67 23.42 -39.21 22.92
CA ASP A 67 24.73 -39.81 23.21
C ASP A 67 25.96 -39.01 22.69
N SER A 68 25.83 -37.70 22.43
CA SER A 68 26.98 -36.84 22.05
C SER A 68 27.99 -36.67 23.18
N CYS A 69 29.22 -36.25 22.85
CA CYS A 69 30.23 -36.01 23.88
C CYS A 69 29.97 -34.74 24.69
N GLU A 70 30.09 -34.86 26.00
CA GLU A 70 29.90 -33.76 26.94
C GLU A 70 31.13 -32.84 27.03
N ASN A 71 30.87 -31.57 27.36
CA ASN A 71 31.73 -30.39 27.21
C ASN A 71 31.72 -29.75 25.81
N ASN A 72 30.53 -29.51 25.24
CA ASN A 72 30.31 -28.62 24.09
C ASN A 72 30.67 -29.22 22.71
N CYS A 73 30.52 -30.54 22.53
CA CYS A 73 30.49 -31.13 21.19
C CYS A 73 29.07 -31.05 20.61
N ASP A 74 28.94 -30.87 19.30
CA ASP A 74 27.74 -31.22 18.51
C ASP A 74 26.41 -30.51 18.83
N TRP A 75 26.41 -29.42 19.61
CA TRP A 75 25.26 -28.53 19.71
C TRP A 75 24.96 -27.86 18.36
N GLN A 76 23.68 -27.79 18.02
CA GLN A 76 23.20 -27.20 16.78
C GLN A 76 21.88 -26.46 17.01
N TRP A 77 21.65 -25.46 16.18
CA TRP A 77 20.36 -24.77 16.10
C TRP A 77 19.39 -25.53 15.20
N VAL A 78 18.10 -25.47 15.49
CA VAL A 78 17.03 -26.01 14.63
C VAL A 78 17.04 -25.44 13.20
N THR A 79 17.65 -24.28 12.98
CA THR A 79 17.83 -23.64 11.67
C THR A 79 19.07 -24.14 10.92
N GLY A 80 19.98 -24.86 11.59
CA GLY A 80 21.24 -25.33 11.02
C GLY A 80 22.35 -24.27 10.94
N GLU A 81 22.14 -23.08 11.51
CA GLU A 81 23.17 -22.05 11.57
C GLU A 81 24.30 -22.39 12.57
N PRO A 82 25.48 -21.75 12.46
CA PRO A 82 26.64 -22.13 13.26
C PRO A 82 26.46 -21.91 14.77
N TRP A 83 26.80 -22.92 15.57
CA TRP A 83 26.88 -22.84 17.03
C TRP A 83 28.21 -22.21 17.50
N ASN A 84 28.37 -20.90 17.28
CA ASN A 84 29.64 -20.19 17.54
C ASN A 84 29.66 -19.38 18.85
N TRP A 85 28.52 -19.23 19.50
CA TRP A 85 28.39 -18.44 20.73
C TRP A 85 27.45 -19.15 21.69
N THR A 86 27.79 -19.10 22.98
CA THR A 86 27.03 -19.75 24.04
C THR A 86 26.86 -18.85 25.23
N ASN A 87 25.74 -19.00 25.94
CA ASN A 87 25.49 -18.29 27.19
C ASN A 87 25.10 -19.24 28.33
N TRP A 88 25.80 -20.37 28.43
CA TRP A 88 25.60 -21.34 29.50
C TRP A 88 25.65 -20.71 30.90
N ASP A 89 24.82 -21.25 31.80
CA ASP A 89 24.91 -20.94 33.22
C ASP A 89 26.14 -21.60 33.84
N TRP A 90 26.51 -21.15 35.04
CA TRP A 90 27.64 -21.71 35.74
C TRP A 90 27.45 -23.22 35.94
N GLY A 91 28.34 -24.00 35.33
CA GLY A 91 28.34 -25.45 35.43
C GLY A 91 27.69 -26.16 34.24
N GLN A 92 27.05 -25.42 33.33
CA GLN A 92 26.37 -25.97 32.15
C GLN A 92 27.21 -25.92 30.87
N PRO A 93 26.95 -26.81 29.89
CA PRO A 93 26.04 -27.96 29.97
C PRO A 93 26.64 -29.09 30.83
N ASP A 94 25.82 -29.73 31.67
CA ASP A 94 26.26 -30.76 32.63
C ASP A 94 25.71 -32.17 32.37
N ASN A 95 24.78 -32.30 31.41
CA ASN A 95 24.10 -33.54 31.02
C ASN A 95 23.67 -34.37 32.23
N ALA A 96 23.00 -33.74 33.20
CA ALA A 96 22.42 -34.41 34.35
C ALA A 96 21.19 -35.27 33.97
N GLY A 97 21.44 -36.33 33.19
CA GLY A 97 20.46 -37.37 32.83
C GLY A 97 19.88 -37.24 31.43
N GLU A 98 20.73 -37.18 30.40
CA GLU A 98 20.36 -37.08 28.98
C GLU A 98 19.67 -35.75 28.66
N GLU A 99 20.32 -34.66 29.09
CA GLU A 99 19.85 -33.29 28.93
C GLU A 99 20.35 -32.71 27.60
N ASP A 100 19.60 -32.95 26.52
CA ASP A 100 20.07 -32.63 25.17
C ASP A 100 19.35 -31.43 24.53
N GLN A 101 18.55 -30.68 25.31
CA GLN A 101 17.68 -29.60 24.83
C GLN A 101 17.98 -28.27 25.52
N LEU A 102 18.09 -27.19 24.72
CA LEU A 102 18.42 -25.87 25.23
C LEU A 102 17.20 -25.22 25.90
N GLN A 103 17.38 -24.92 27.18
CA GLN A 103 16.47 -24.10 27.97
C GLN A 103 17.08 -22.72 28.19
N TYR A 104 16.27 -21.68 28.00
CA TYR A 104 16.53 -20.38 28.60
C TYR A 104 16.18 -20.42 30.09
N TRP A 105 17.17 -20.14 30.94
CA TRP A 105 17.02 -20.10 32.38
C TRP A 105 16.85 -18.66 32.86
N ALA A 106 15.62 -18.31 33.22
CA ALA A 106 15.25 -16.94 33.54
C ALA A 106 15.83 -16.42 34.86
N GLY A 107 16.31 -17.32 35.74
CA GLY A 107 16.92 -16.91 37.01
C GLY A 107 18.28 -16.22 36.85
N SER A 108 18.96 -16.42 35.72
CA SER A 108 20.31 -15.89 35.47
C SER A 108 20.49 -15.29 34.06
N ASP A 109 19.42 -15.27 33.25
CA ASP A 109 19.43 -14.88 31.83
C ASP A 109 20.47 -15.66 31.01
N ARG A 110 20.68 -16.93 31.38
CA ARG A 110 21.65 -17.87 30.82
C ARG A 110 20.97 -19.15 30.39
N TRP A 111 21.74 -20.07 29.83
CA TRP A 111 21.22 -21.31 29.29
C TRP A 111 21.47 -22.48 30.21
N ASN A 112 20.53 -23.40 30.21
CA ASN A 112 20.63 -24.70 30.84
C ASN A 112 20.35 -25.75 29.75
N ASP A 113 21.09 -26.85 29.77
CA ASP A 113 20.67 -28.06 29.06
C ASP A 113 19.64 -28.79 29.93
N HIS A 114 18.60 -29.32 29.32
CA HIS A 114 17.53 -29.98 30.07
C HIS A 114 16.99 -31.20 29.33
N ARG A 115 16.48 -32.19 30.09
CA ARG A 115 15.86 -33.42 29.56
C ARG A 115 14.70 -33.16 28.59
N ALA A 116 14.53 -34.06 27.62
CA ALA A 116 13.47 -33.98 26.60
C ALA A 116 12.05 -34.22 27.15
N ASP A 117 11.92 -34.82 28.33
CA ASP A 117 10.66 -35.28 28.91
C ASP A 117 9.98 -34.26 29.83
N VAL A 118 10.60 -33.09 30.06
CA VAL A 118 9.99 -32.00 30.81
C VAL A 118 9.25 -31.01 29.92
N ARG A 119 8.42 -30.17 30.55
CA ARG A 119 7.54 -29.24 29.87
C ARG A 119 7.81 -27.80 30.29
N PHE A 120 8.07 -26.94 29.32
CA PHE A 120 8.21 -25.49 29.50
C PHE A 120 7.42 -24.74 28.44
N GLY A 121 7.21 -23.44 28.67
CA GLY A 121 6.84 -22.54 27.58
C GLY A 121 7.96 -22.48 26.54
N HIS A 122 7.73 -21.82 25.42
CA HIS A 122 8.71 -21.72 24.35
C HIS A 122 8.66 -20.36 23.66
N ILE A 123 9.76 -19.97 23.04
CA ILE A 123 9.81 -18.76 22.20
C ILE A 123 9.94 -19.20 20.76
N ILE A 124 9.06 -18.66 19.92
CA ILE A 124 9.09 -18.86 18.48
C ILE A 124 9.66 -17.61 17.83
N GLU A 125 10.48 -17.82 16.82
CA GLU A 125 11.09 -16.82 15.97
C GLU A 125 10.59 -16.96 14.51
N TRP A 126 10.33 -15.83 13.85
CA TRP A 126 9.91 -15.75 12.45
C TRP A 126 10.73 -14.71 11.69
N SER A 127 11.21 -15.07 10.51
CA SER A 127 11.97 -14.19 9.62
C SER A 127 11.11 -13.29 8.72
N THR A 128 9.78 -13.53 8.66
CA THR A 128 8.87 -12.88 7.68
C THR A 128 7.58 -12.32 8.29
N GLY A 129 7.57 -11.98 9.59
CA GLY A 129 6.37 -11.49 10.29
C GLY A 129 5.70 -12.52 11.20
N LEU A 130 4.81 -12.07 12.09
CA LEU A 130 4.03 -12.97 12.96
C LEU A 130 2.95 -13.70 12.14
N PRO A 131 2.66 -14.97 12.44
CA PRO A 131 1.70 -15.77 11.69
C PRO A 131 0.28 -15.23 11.88
N GLY A 132 -0.40 -15.04 10.75
CA GLY A 132 -1.77 -14.52 10.70
C GLY A 132 -1.88 -13.01 10.59
N GLU A 133 -0.76 -12.28 10.56
CA GLU A 133 -0.73 -10.88 10.16
C GLU A 133 -0.63 -10.79 8.63
N SER A 134 -1.41 -9.90 8.00
CA SER A 134 -1.27 -9.60 6.57
C SER A 134 -0.02 -8.76 6.33
N ASP A 135 0.72 -9.11 5.29
CA ASP A 135 1.84 -8.35 4.71
C ASP A 135 1.63 -8.34 3.20
N CYS A 136 0.85 -7.36 2.74
CA CYS A 136 0.38 -7.28 1.37
C CYS A 136 1.49 -6.83 0.39
N ASN A 137 2.43 -6.02 0.86
CA ASN A 137 3.55 -5.51 0.07
C ASN A 137 4.79 -6.44 0.12
N ALA A 138 4.72 -7.50 0.94
CA ALA A 138 5.72 -8.55 1.11
C ALA A 138 7.11 -8.00 1.53
N ASN A 139 7.13 -6.93 2.33
CA ASN A 139 8.38 -6.31 2.79
C ASN A 139 8.91 -6.95 4.11
N GLY A 140 8.16 -7.88 4.71
CA GLY A 140 8.50 -8.57 5.96
C GLY A 140 8.03 -7.84 7.23
N ILE A 141 7.28 -6.75 7.08
CA ILE A 141 6.64 -5.95 8.13
C ILE A 141 5.13 -6.10 7.92
N PRO A 142 4.36 -6.46 8.97
CA PRO A 142 2.91 -6.49 8.88
C PRO A 142 2.30 -5.15 8.45
N ASP A 143 1.21 -5.20 7.69
CA ASP A 143 0.43 -4.05 7.21
C ASP A 143 0.15 -3.04 8.34
N SER A 144 -0.32 -3.55 9.48
CA SER A 144 -0.64 -2.75 10.66
C SER A 144 0.58 -2.00 11.23
N CYS A 145 1.78 -2.57 11.08
CA CYS A 145 3.03 -1.96 11.53
C CYS A 145 3.59 -0.99 10.49
N ASP A 146 3.39 -1.25 9.21
CA ASP A 146 3.75 -0.32 8.14
C ASP A 146 3.00 1.01 8.30
N VAL A 147 1.70 0.92 8.54
CA VAL A 147 0.84 2.07 8.82
C VAL A 147 1.20 2.75 10.13
N ALA A 148 1.32 2.00 11.23
CA ALA A 148 1.61 2.59 12.55
C ALA A 148 2.98 3.29 12.63
N SER A 149 3.95 2.83 11.83
CA SER A 149 5.27 3.46 11.71
C SER A 149 5.30 4.66 10.76
N GLY A 150 4.22 4.91 10.01
CA GLY A 150 4.14 5.95 8.98
C GLY A 150 4.97 5.64 7.73
N SER A 151 5.37 4.38 7.54
CA SER A 151 6.10 3.94 6.35
C SER A 151 5.19 3.71 5.14
N SER A 152 3.89 3.49 5.39
CA SER A 152 2.83 3.41 4.38
C SER A 152 1.69 4.36 4.73
N SER A 153 1.03 4.90 3.69
CA SER A 153 -0.20 5.69 3.84
C SER A 153 -1.38 4.77 4.16
N ASP A 154 -2.32 5.29 4.96
CA ASP A 154 -3.60 4.66 5.31
C ASP A 154 -4.63 5.77 5.51
N CYS A 155 -5.25 6.21 4.42
CA CYS A 155 -6.15 7.36 4.44
C CYS A 155 -7.51 7.07 5.06
N ASN A 156 -7.94 5.79 5.10
CA ASN A 156 -9.21 5.36 5.68
C ASN A 156 -9.08 4.78 7.10
N ALA A 157 -7.86 4.69 7.63
CA ALA A 157 -7.52 4.12 8.93
C ALA A 157 -7.91 2.63 9.09
N SER A 158 -7.84 1.84 8.01
CA SER A 158 -8.17 0.42 8.02
C SER A 158 -7.08 -0.46 8.66
N GLY A 159 -5.85 0.07 8.79
CA GLY A 159 -4.67 -0.69 9.17
C GLY A 159 -4.05 -1.49 8.02
N VAL A 160 -4.51 -1.27 6.79
CA VAL A 160 -3.94 -1.80 5.55
C VAL A 160 -3.33 -0.64 4.76
N PRO A 161 -2.10 -0.76 4.22
CA PRO A 161 -1.53 0.25 3.33
C PRO A 161 -2.43 0.58 2.13
N ASP A 162 -2.55 1.86 1.78
CA ASP A 162 -3.30 2.31 0.59
C ASP A 162 -2.83 1.58 -0.68
N SER A 163 -1.52 1.31 -0.79
CA SER A 163 -0.94 0.58 -1.93
C SER A 163 -1.43 -0.86 -2.11
N CYS A 164 -2.16 -1.38 -1.12
CA CYS A 164 -2.74 -2.71 -1.10
C CYS A 164 -4.27 -2.70 -1.19
N GLU A 165 -4.87 -1.52 -1.29
CA GLU A 165 -6.29 -1.35 -1.49
C GLU A 165 -6.60 -1.10 -2.98
N SER A 166 -7.88 -1.14 -3.32
CA SER A 166 -8.32 -0.93 -4.70
C SER A 166 -8.37 0.55 -5.04
N ASP A 167 -7.88 0.87 -6.23
CA ASP A 167 -7.95 2.18 -6.88
C ASP A 167 -8.51 1.90 -8.28
N THR A 168 -9.81 2.15 -8.45
CA THR A 168 -10.59 1.68 -9.61
C THR A 168 -10.29 2.48 -10.86
N ASP A 169 -10.02 3.78 -10.75
CA ASP A 169 -9.70 4.65 -11.89
C ASP A 169 -8.22 5.01 -12.02
N ALA A 170 -7.39 4.55 -11.08
CA ALA A 170 -5.94 4.69 -11.06
C ALA A 170 -5.46 6.14 -10.98
N ASP A 171 -6.20 6.99 -10.25
CA ASP A 171 -5.85 8.40 -10.03
C ASP A 171 -4.82 8.60 -8.90
N GLY A 172 -4.54 7.54 -8.14
CA GLY A 172 -3.61 7.52 -7.01
C GLY A 172 -4.29 7.65 -5.64
N THR A 173 -5.62 7.79 -5.60
CA THR A 173 -6.45 7.77 -4.40
C THR A 173 -7.26 6.48 -4.38
N ILE A 174 -7.15 5.69 -3.31
CA ILE A 174 -7.91 4.45 -3.21
C ILE A 174 -9.42 4.72 -3.14
N ASP A 175 -10.23 3.75 -3.61
CA ASP A 175 -11.69 3.86 -3.66
C ASP A 175 -12.33 4.26 -2.31
N ALA A 176 -11.72 3.85 -1.20
CA ALA A 176 -12.19 4.12 0.14
C ALA A 176 -11.94 5.57 0.62
N CYS A 177 -11.03 6.28 -0.04
CA CYS A 177 -10.63 7.66 0.25
C CYS A 177 -10.96 8.63 -0.89
N ASP A 178 -11.50 8.09 -1.98
CA ASP A 178 -11.89 8.85 -3.15
C ASP A 178 -13.39 9.16 -3.10
N GLY A 179 -13.72 10.46 -3.22
CA GLY A 179 -15.09 10.93 -3.34
C GLY A 179 -15.71 10.66 -4.71
N CYS A 180 -14.89 10.33 -5.71
CA CYS A 180 -15.29 9.93 -7.05
C CYS A 180 -14.48 8.73 -7.58
N PRO A 181 -14.68 7.51 -7.05
CA PRO A 181 -13.87 6.30 -7.33
C PRO A 181 -13.83 5.79 -8.78
N ASN A 182 -14.43 6.49 -9.73
CA ASN A 182 -14.47 6.10 -11.15
C ASN A 182 -14.20 7.29 -12.07
N ASP A 183 -13.73 8.41 -11.53
CA ASP A 183 -13.40 9.63 -12.25
C ASP A 183 -11.95 10.04 -11.94
N PRO A 184 -10.97 9.65 -12.78
CA PRO A 184 -9.57 9.91 -12.50
C PRO A 184 -9.16 11.38 -12.60
N ALA A 185 -10.09 12.27 -13.00
CA ALA A 185 -9.88 13.71 -13.00
C ALA A 185 -10.33 14.37 -11.69
N LYS A 186 -11.01 13.64 -10.78
CA LYS A 186 -11.59 14.20 -9.58
C LYS A 186 -11.48 13.25 -8.39
N ILE A 187 -10.91 13.75 -7.31
CA ILE A 187 -10.98 13.10 -5.98
C ILE A 187 -12.26 13.51 -5.23
N ASN A 188 -12.78 14.71 -5.49
CA ASN A 188 -13.97 15.22 -4.83
C ASN A 188 -15.03 15.56 -5.89
N ALA A 189 -16.27 15.19 -5.61
CA ALA A 189 -17.40 15.43 -6.51
C ALA A 189 -17.59 16.90 -6.87
N GLY A 190 -17.23 17.84 -5.99
CA GLY A 190 -17.43 19.27 -6.27
C GLY A 190 -18.90 19.64 -6.40
N ALA A 191 -19.18 20.74 -7.10
CA ALA A 191 -20.54 21.23 -7.33
C ALA A 191 -21.25 20.43 -8.43
N CYS A 192 -20.53 20.13 -9.51
CA CYS A 192 -21.06 19.43 -10.68
C CYS A 192 -21.14 17.91 -10.51
N GLY A 193 -20.60 17.37 -9.41
CA GLY A 193 -20.53 15.93 -9.19
C GLY A 193 -19.32 15.27 -9.86
N CYS A 194 -19.26 13.95 -9.74
CA CYS A 194 -18.25 13.15 -10.42
C CYS A 194 -18.55 13.06 -11.92
N GLY A 195 -17.50 13.05 -12.75
CA GLY A 195 -17.56 12.93 -14.20
C GLY A 195 -17.82 14.24 -14.95
N VAL A 196 -18.00 15.37 -14.26
CA VAL A 196 -18.31 16.68 -14.85
C VAL A 196 -17.41 17.73 -14.21
N ALA A 197 -16.55 18.42 -14.97
CA ALA A 197 -15.65 19.43 -14.43
C ALA A 197 -16.39 20.57 -13.72
N ASP A 198 -15.82 21.11 -12.64
CA ASP A 198 -16.29 22.34 -11.98
C ASP A 198 -15.71 23.60 -12.65
N THR A 199 -15.60 23.58 -13.98
CA THR A 199 -15.15 24.74 -14.76
C THR A 199 -16.19 25.86 -14.65
N ASP A 200 -15.69 27.08 -14.65
CA ASP A 200 -16.44 28.35 -14.65
C ASP A 200 -15.74 29.21 -15.72
N THR A 201 -16.20 29.08 -16.97
CA THR A 201 -15.51 29.58 -18.16
C THR A 201 -15.46 31.11 -18.19
N ASP A 202 -16.56 31.76 -17.83
CA ASP A 202 -16.68 33.21 -17.78
C ASP A 202 -16.25 33.85 -16.45
N SER A 203 -16.00 33.03 -15.42
CA SER A 203 -15.63 33.45 -14.08
C SER A 203 -16.70 34.31 -13.38
N ASP A 204 -17.98 34.08 -13.67
CA ASP A 204 -19.10 34.78 -13.02
C ASP A 204 -19.43 34.21 -11.63
N GLY A 205 -18.89 33.02 -11.32
CA GLY A 205 -19.07 32.29 -10.07
C GLY A 205 -20.07 31.14 -10.16
N THR A 206 -20.68 30.92 -11.32
CA THR A 206 -21.54 29.77 -11.65
C THR A 206 -20.70 28.79 -12.44
N ALA A 207 -20.61 27.55 -11.95
CA ALA A 207 -19.93 26.52 -12.74
C ALA A 207 -20.79 26.18 -13.96
N ASN A 208 -20.14 25.91 -15.10
CA ASN A 208 -20.79 25.64 -16.39
C ASN A 208 -21.94 24.61 -16.32
N CYS A 209 -21.81 23.60 -15.47
CA CYS A 209 -22.86 22.58 -15.27
C CYS A 209 -24.18 23.12 -14.67
N PHE A 210 -24.18 24.37 -14.20
CA PHE A 210 -25.33 25.11 -13.68
C PHE A 210 -25.51 26.47 -14.34
N ASP A 211 -24.74 26.76 -15.39
CA ASP A 211 -24.89 27.94 -16.23
C ASP A 211 -25.67 27.58 -17.50
N ASP A 212 -26.42 28.54 -18.03
CA ASP A 212 -27.11 28.41 -19.32
C ASP A 212 -26.37 29.20 -20.43
N ASP A 213 -25.34 29.98 -20.09
CA ASP A 213 -24.52 30.85 -20.96
C ASP A 213 -23.06 30.82 -20.46
N ASP A 214 -22.37 29.72 -20.74
CA ASP A 214 -21.09 29.32 -20.14
C ASP A 214 -19.95 30.34 -20.31
N ASP A 215 -19.97 31.14 -21.38
CA ASP A 215 -18.93 32.14 -21.69
C ASP A 215 -19.42 33.60 -21.61
N ASN A 216 -20.69 33.80 -21.28
CA ASN A 216 -21.35 35.09 -21.05
C ASN A 216 -21.26 36.05 -22.26
N ASP A 217 -21.25 35.53 -23.49
CA ASP A 217 -21.31 36.33 -24.72
C ASP A 217 -22.73 36.86 -25.03
N GLY A 218 -23.74 36.29 -24.35
CA GLY A 218 -25.16 36.63 -24.46
C GLY A 218 -25.98 35.65 -25.30
N VAL A 219 -25.39 34.54 -25.77
CA VAL A 219 -26.04 33.44 -26.47
C VAL A 219 -26.01 32.20 -25.57
N ALA A 220 -27.19 31.71 -25.18
CA ALA A 220 -27.27 30.52 -24.33
C ALA A 220 -26.70 29.27 -25.02
N ASP A 221 -26.04 28.38 -24.27
CA ASP A 221 -25.27 27.23 -24.77
C ASP A 221 -26.01 26.35 -25.79
N TYR A 222 -27.32 26.15 -25.60
CA TYR A 222 -28.13 25.31 -26.49
C TYR A 222 -28.31 25.91 -27.90
N ALA A 223 -28.04 27.20 -28.04
CA ALA A 223 -28.11 27.97 -29.27
C ALA A 223 -26.73 28.46 -29.73
N ASP A 224 -25.67 28.11 -29.01
CA ASP A 224 -24.30 28.51 -29.26
C ASP A 224 -23.51 27.36 -29.93
N ALA A 225 -22.86 27.65 -31.06
CA ALA A 225 -21.99 26.69 -31.73
C ALA A 225 -20.66 26.45 -30.99
N PHE A 226 -20.20 27.44 -30.23
CA PHE A 226 -18.99 27.42 -29.41
C PHE A 226 -19.28 27.90 -27.98
N PRO A 227 -20.01 27.13 -27.15
CA PRO A 227 -20.48 27.55 -25.82
C PRO A 227 -19.40 27.98 -24.80
N LEU A 228 -18.11 27.86 -25.13
CA LEU A 228 -17.01 28.17 -24.22
C LEU A 228 -16.07 29.27 -24.78
N ASP A 229 -16.42 29.88 -25.90
CA ASP A 229 -15.64 30.92 -26.56
C ASP A 229 -16.50 32.16 -26.81
N ALA A 230 -16.41 33.12 -25.89
CA ALA A 230 -17.22 34.34 -25.94
C ALA A 230 -16.98 35.25 -27.17
N SER A 231 -16.10 34.85 -28.08
CA SER A 231 -15.86 35.52 -29.35
C SER A 231 -16.50 34.82 -30.55
N GLU A 232 -17.12 33.66 -30.39
CA GLU A 232 -17.73 32.89 -31.47
C GLU A 232 -19.03 32.24 -30.99
N SER A 233 -20.14 32.48 -31.70
CA SER A 233 -21.42 31.82 -31.37
C SER A 233 -22.16 31.25 -32.57
N VAL A 234 -21.61 31.44 -33.77
CA VAL A 234 -22.21 31.03 -35.04
C VAL A 234 -21.18 30.24 -35.85
N ASP A 235 -21.61 29.09 -36.34
CA ASP A 235 -20.92 28.24 -37.31
C ASP A 235 -21.91 28.00 -38.47
N THR A 236 -21.75 28.74 -39.57
CA THR A 236 -22.77 28.79 -40.63
C THR A 236 -22.70 27.58 -41.56
N ASP A 237 -21.52 27.02 -41.82
CA ASP A 237 -21.34 25.86 -42.69
C ASP A 237 -21.17 24.53 -41.92
N GLY A 238 -20.95 24.59 -40.60
CA GLY A 238 -20.84 23.44 -39.71
C GLY A 238 -19.47 22.76 -39.74
N ASP A 239 -18.40 23.47 -40.14
CA ASP A 239 -17.06 22.91 -40.22
C ASP A 239 -16.29 22.88 -38.88
N GLY A 240 -16.83 23.55 -37.85
CA GLY A 240 -16.25 23.66 -36.52
C GLY A 240 -15.29 24.84 -36.32
N GLN A 241 -15.25 25.79 -37.26
CA GLN A 241 -14.67 27.13 -37.09
C GLN A 241 -15.79 28.16 -36.98
N GLY A 242 -15.68 29.09 -36.04
CA GLY A 242 -16.69 30.13 -35.88
C GLY A 242 -16.55 31.23 -36.92
N ASN A 243 -17.66 31.87 -37.27
CA ASN A 243 -17.69 32.87 -38.33
C ASN A 243 -16.74 34.07 -38.13
N ASN A 244 -16.29 34.40 -36.90
CA ASN A 244 -15.31 35.48 -36.71
C ASN A 244 -13.87 35.04 -37.04
N ALA A 245 -13.60 33.73 -37.07
CA ALA A 245 -12.31 33.12 -37.36
C ALA A 245 -12.24 32.44 -38.73
N ASP A 246 -13.38 31.99 -39.26
CA ASP A 246 -13.50 31.40 -40.59
C ASP A 246 -13.35 32.47 -41.69
N GLN A 247 -12.94 32.02 -42.87
CA GLN A 247 -12.75 32.86 -44.06
C GLN A 247 -13.73 32.52 -45.19
N ASP A 248 -14.55 31.48 -45.05
CA ASP A 248 -15.53 31.00 -46.03
C ASP A 248 -16.80 30.53 -45.28
N ASP A 249 -17.51 31.49 -44.67
CA ASP A 249 -18.55 31.27 -43.67
C ASP A 249 -19.69 30.33 -44.13
N ASP A 250 -19.94 30.17 -45.44
CA ASP A 250 -20.99 29.29 -45.97
C ASP A 250 -20.49 28.03 -46.71
N GLY A 251 -19.18 27.85 -46.78
CA GLY A 251 -18.51 26.69 -47.33
C GLY A 251 -18.75 26.44 -48.83
N ASP A 252 -19.12 27.47 -49.61
CA ASP A 252 -19.33 27.34 -51.05
C ASP A 252 -18.05 27.41 -51.90
N GLY A 253 -16.92 27.70 -51.24
CA GLY A 253 -15.59 27.76 -51.81
C GLY A 253 -15.16 29.16 -52.26
N ALA A 254 -15.84 30.21 -51.80
CA ALA A 254 -15.52 31.60 -52.06
C ALA A 254 -15.28 32.36 -50.75
N ASP A 255 -14.02 32.75 -50.50
CA ASP A 255 -13.68 33.49 -49.28
C ASP A 255 -14.59 34.71 -49.07
N ASP A 256 -15.00 35.02 -47.83
CA ASP A 256 -15.95 36.09 -47.45
C ASP A 256 -15.56 37.46 -48.02
N ALA A 257 -14.23 37.70 -48.09
CA ALA A 257 -13.68 38.94 -48.64
C ALA A 257 -13.98 39.11 -50.14
N SER A 258 -14.30 38.01 -50.82
CA SER A 258 -14.67 37.92 -52.24
C SER A 258 -16.11 37.47 -52.48
N ASP A 259 -16.87 37.17 -51.42
CA ASP A 259 -18.26 36.74 -51.50
C ASP A 259 -19.26 37.90 -51.31
N GLY A 260 -20.19 38.03 -52.25
CA GLY A 260 -21.26 39.03 -52.16
C GLY A 260 -22.44 38.61 -51.26
N CYS A 261 -22.46 37.35 -50.84
CA CYS A 261 -23.43 36.68 -49.99
C CYS A 261 -22.74 35.63 -49.07
N PRO A 262 -21.88 36.06 -48.13
CA PRO A 262 -21.04 35.16 -47.31
C PRO A 262 -21.75 34.13 -46.42
N PHE A 263 -23.09 34.09 -46.41
CA PHE A 263 -23.88 33.21 -45.55
C PHE A 263 -24.91 32.39 -46.37
N ASP A 264 -24.75 32.29 -47.69
CA ASP A 264 -25.66 31.61 -48.61
C ASP A 264 -24.89 30.70 -49.56
N THR A 265 -24.73 29.44 -49.16
CA THR A 265 -23.97 28.39 -49.87
C THR A 265 -24.36 28.17 -51.34
N ASN A 266 -25.43 28.79 -51.83
CA ASN A 266 -25.89 28.67 -53.22
C ASN A 266 -25.54 29.89 -54.08
N LYS A 267 -24.94 30.94 -53.50
CA LYS A 267 -24.72 32.21 -54.17
C LYS A 267 -23.47 32.90 -53.66
N THR A 268 -22.56 33.20 -54.58
CA THR A 268 -21.47 34.14 -54.33
C THR A 268 -21.80 35.61 -54.64
N ALA A 269 -23.07 35.89 -55.02
CA ALA A 269 -23.53 37.25 -55.37
C ALA A 269 -25.06 37.46 -55.16
N PRO A 270 -25.50 38.65 -54.70
CA PRO A 270 -26.91 38.92 -54.32
C PRO A 270 -27.93 38.78 -55.46
N GLY A 271 -27.51 38.85 -56.73
CA GLY A 271 -28.44 38.85 -57.86
C GLY A 271 -29.53 39.94 -57.76
N VAL A 272 -30.69 39.68 -58.36
CA VAL A 272 -31.82 40.64 -58.38
C VAL A 272 -32.64 40.60 -57.08
N CYS A 273 -32.63 39.47 -56.38
CA CYS A 273 -33.48 39.22 -55.20
C CYS A 273 -32.73 39.31 -53.87
N GLY A 274 -31.42 39.56 -53.87
CA GLY A 274 -30.58 39.48 -52.69
C GLY A 274 -30.05 38.06 -52.42
N CYS A 275 -29.28 37.94 -51.34
CA CYS A 275 -28.86 36.67 -50.75
C CYS A 275 -30.05 36.00 -50.03
N GLY A 276 -30.03 34.67 -49.88
CA GLY A 276 -31.03 33.90 -49.13
C GLY A 276 -32.38 33.69 -49.83
N SER A 277 -32.46 33.97 -51.14
CA SER A 277 -33.63 33.67 -51.98
C SER A 277 -33.21 32.79 -53.15
N PRO A 278 -33.93 31.70 -53.50
CA PRO A 278 -33.59 30.85 -54.64
C PRO A 278 -33.65 31.59 -55.99
#